data_AF-A0A7K4J9A2-F1
#
_entry.id   AF-A0A7K4J9A2-F1
#
_cell.length_a   1.000
_cell.length_b   1.000
_cell.length_c   1.000
_cell.angle_alpha   90.00
_cell.angle_beta   90.00
_cell.angle_gamma   90.00
#
_symmetry.space_group_name_H-M   'P 1'
#
loop_
_entity.id
_entity.type
_entity.pdbx_description
1 polymer ?
#
loop_
_entity_poly.entity_id
_entity_poly.type
_entity_poly.pdbx_seq_one_letter_code
_entity_poly.pdbx_strand_id
1 'polypeptide(L)'
;PPRILTLEEPVLHLEHCIAFAVHGNPAPTLHWLHNGQVLRETEIIHMEFYQQGEVSEGCLLFNKPTHYNNGNYTIVATNQLGSANQTIKGHFLEKPFPGRMFNAVFPIPTPKFLCLDSNTFSFQVSIAVGLAAFACVLLVVLFIMINKYGRRSKFGMKG
;
A
#
# COMPACT_ATOMS: atom_id res chain seq x y z
N PRO A 1 -41.90 -7.78 25.21
CA PRO A 1 -41.27 -6.53 24.73
C PRO A 1 -39.85 -6.85 24.22
N PRO A 2 -39.35 -6.20 23.15
CA PRO A 2 -38.02 -6.49 22.63
C PRO A 2 -36.94 -6.06 23.64
N ARG A 3 -35.85 -6.84 23.72
CA ARG A 3 -34.68 -6.56 24.56
C ARG A 3 -33.42 -6.89 23.78
N ILE A 4 -32.48 -5.95 23.78
CA ILE A 4 -31.15 -6.15 23.19
C ILE A 4 -30.31 -6.89 24.22
N LEU A 5 -29.70 -8.01 23.82
CA LEU A 5 -28.91 -8.86 24.70
C LEU A 5 -27.43 -8.45 24.71
N THR A 6 -26.89 -8.11 23.54
CA THR A 6 -25.49 -7.70 23.35
C THR A 6 -25.38 -6.72 22.19
N LEU A 7 -24.35 -5.86 22.26
CA LEU A 7 -23.91 -4.98 21.19
C LEU A 7 -22.39 -4.86 21.34
N GLU A 8 -21.65 -5.30 20.33
CA GLU A 8 -20.18 -5.31 20.35
C GLU A 8 -19.60 -4.03 19.76
N GLU A 9 -18.37 -3.69 20.17
CA GLU A 9 -17.62 -2.60 19.58
C GLU A 9 -17.23 -2.92 18.12
N PRO A 10 -17.12 -1.92 17.24
CA PRO A 10 -16.76 -2.15 15.86
C PRO A 10 -15.35 -2.73 15.74
N VAL A 11 -15.24 -3.89 15.11
CA VAL A 11 -13.95 -4.52 14.77
C VAL A 11 -13.56 -4.08 13.35
N LEU A 12 -12.26 -3.85 13.12
CA LEU A 12 -11.75 -3.61 11.77
C LEU A 12 -11.90 -4.88 10.92
N HIS A 13 -12.82 -4.86 9.95
CA HIS A 13 -12.92 -5.90 8.93
C HIS A 13 -12.06 -5.51 7.71
N LEU A 14 -11.06 -6.34 7.39
CA LEU A 14 -10.27 -6.23 6.15
C LEU A 14 -11.05 -6.81 4.96
N GLU A 15 -12.20 -6.21 4.66
CA GLU A 15 -12.92 -6.46 3.42
C GLU A 15 -12.30 -5.61 2.31
N HIS A 16 -11.88 -6.26 1.23
CA HIS A 16 -11.41 -5.54 0.04
C HIS A 16 -12.53 -5.54 -1.00
N CYS A 17 -12.71 -4.42 -1.69
CA CYS A 17 -13.67 -4.30 -2.79
C CYS A 17 -12.94 -3.92 -4.08
N ILE A 18 -13.21 -4.65 -5.16
CA ILE A 18 -12.99 -4.18 -6.53
C ILE A 18 -14.30 -3.56 -7.01
N ALA A 19 -14.36 -2.22 -6.98
CA ALA A 19 -15.56 -1.49 -7.37
C ALA A 19 -15.72 -1.48 -8.89
N PHE A 20 -16.97 -1.54 -9.36
CA PHE A 20 -17.31 -1.45 -10.77
C PHE A 20 -18.62 -0.66 -10.98
N ALA A 21 -18.73 -0.09 -12.19
CA ALA A 21 -19.96 0.46 -12.73
C ALA A 21 -20.06 0.05 -14.20
N VAL A 22 -21.19 -0.53 -14.58
CA VAL A 22 -21.44 -1.02 -15.94
C VAL A 22 -22.72 -0.41 -16.45
N HIS A 23 -22.66 0.23 -17.61
CA HIS A 23 -23.82 0.71 -18.33
C HIS A 23 -24.26 -0.30 -19.40
N GLY A 24 -25.57 -0.55 -19.53
CA GLY A 24 -26.12 -1.34 -20.63
C GLY A 24 -27.65 -1.29 -20.71
N ASN A 25 -28.14 -1.17 -21.95
CA ASN A 25 -29.56 -1.28 -22.29
C ASN A 25 -29.73 -2.20 -23.51
N PRO A 26 -30.36 -3.39 -23.37
CA PRO A 26 -30.90 -3.97 -22.13
C PRO A 26 -29.82 -4.24 -21.06
N ALA A 27 -30.26 -4.37 -19.81
CA ALA A 27 -29.41 -4.65 -18.66
C ALA A 27 -28.47 -5.85 -18.93
N PRO A 28 -27.15 -5.71 -18.74
CA PRO A 28 -26.22 -6.79 -19.04
C PRO A 28 -26.19 -7.83 -17.91
N THR A 29 -25.94 -9.07 -18.29
CA THR A 29 -25.50 -10.11 -17.35
C THR A 29 -24.03 -9.89 -17.03
N LEU A 30 -23.68 -9.87 -15.75
CA LEU A 30 -22.33 -9.65 -15.26
C LEU A 30 -21.73 -10.96 -14.76
N HIS A 31 -20.47 -11.21 -15.09
CA HIS A 31 -19.68 -12.27 -14.47
C HIS A 31 -18.20 -11.88 -14.42
N TRP A 32 -17.45 -12.57 -13.58
CA TRP A 32 -16.03 -12.32 -13.37
C TRP A 32 -15.17 -13.47 -13.88
N LEU A 33 -13.98 -13.13 -14.35
CA LEU A 33 -12.89 -14.06 -14.61
C LEU A 33 -11.74 -13.76 -13.65
N HIS A 34 -11.08 -14.81 -13.15
CA HIS A 34 -9.81 -14.73 -12.44
C HIS A 34 -8.73 -15.46 -13.23
N ASN A 35 -7.70 -14.74 -13.64
CA ASN A 35 -6.62 -15.23 -14.50
C ASN A 35 -7.13 -15.91 -15.79
N GLY A 36 -8.21 -15.35 -16.37
CA GLY A 36 -8.82 -15.83 -17.61
C GLY A 36 -9.80 -17.01 -17.44
N GLN A 37 -10.00 -17.51 -16.22
CA GLN A 37 -10.97 -18.57 -15.93
C GLN A 37 -12.19 -18.01 -15.23
N VAL A 38 -13.37 -18.61 -15.43
CA VAL A 38 -14.60 -18.18 -14.76
C VAL A 38 -14.43 -18.23 -13.24
N LEU A 39 -14.58 -17.08 -12.61
CA LEU A 39 -14.55 -16.95 -11.15
C LEU A 39 -15.89 -17.48 -10.62
N ARG A 40 -15.83 -18.50 -9.77
CA ARG A 40 -16.99 -18.99 -9.03
C ARG A 40 -17.04 -18.29 -7.67
N GLU A 41 -18.22 -17.82 -7.31
CA GLU A 41 -18.42 -17.20 -6.01
C GLU A 41 -18.26 -18.23 -4.88
N THR A 42 -17.70 -17.76 -3.77
CA THR A 42 -17.38 -18.52 -2.55
C THR A 42 -17.60 -17.63 -1.33
N GLU A 43 -17.47 -18.17 -0.12
CA GLU A 43 -17.51 -17.36 1.11
C GLU A 43 -16.37 -16.31 1.20
N ILE A 44 -15.29 -16.51 0.44
CA ILE A 44 -14.14 -15.59 0.40
C ILE A 44 -14.34 -14.51 -0.66
N ILE A 45 -14.96 -14.84 -1.79
CA ILE A 45 -15.10 -13.94 -2.93
C ILE A 45 -16.52 -14.04 -3.49
N HIS A 46 -17.27 -12.94 -3.46
CA HIS A 46 -18.63 -12.86 -3.98
C HIS A 46 -18.92 -11.48 -4.57
N MET A 47 -19.90 -11.39 -5.46
CA MET A 47 -20.26 -10.14 -6.11
C MET A 47 -21.54 -9.58 -5.50
N GLU A 48 -21.50 -8.31 -5.10
CA GLU A 48 -22.69 -7.56 -4.68
C GLU A 48 -22.83 -6.32 -5.54
N PHE A 49 -24.03 -6.11 -6.09
CA PHE A 49 -24.32 -4.95 -6.90
C PHE A 49 -25.80 -4.61 -6.87
N TYR A 50 -26.11 -3.36 -7.17
CA TYR A 50 -27.46 -2.90 -7.43
C TYR A 50 -27.55 -2.38 -8.87
N GLN A 51 -28.76 -2.45 -9.43
CA GLN A 51 -29.02 -1.89 -10.74
C GLN A 51 -30.03 -0.74 -10.62
N GLN A 52 -29.64 0.41 -11.16
CA GLN A 52 -30.47 1.61 -11.24
C GLN A 52 -30.60 2.03 -12.71
N GLY A 53 -31.74 1.73 -13.32
CA GLY A 53 -31.98 1.97 -14.74
C GLY A 53 -31.02 1.15 -15.61
N GLU A 54 -30.22 1.85 -16.42
CA GLU A 54 -29.25 1.26 -17.35
C GLU A 54 -27.86 1.07 -16.71
N VAL A 55 -27.68 1.38 -15.42
CA VAL A 55 -26.39 1.28 -14.73
C VAL A 55 -26.45 0.24 -13.62
N SER A 56 -25.48 -0.67 -13.61
CA SER A 56 -25.21 -1.62 -12.54
C SER A 56 -23.93 -1.22 -11.80
N GLU A 57 -24.02 -0.95 -10.51
CA GLU A 57 -22.89 -0.51 -9.67
C GLU A 57 -22.70 -1.46 -8.50
N GLY A 58 -21.46 -1.80 -8.17
CA GLY A 58 -21.19 -2.77 -7.13
C GLY A 58 -19.72 -3.04 -6.86
N CYS A 59 -19.49 -4.12 -6.13
CA CYS A 59 -18.18 -4.60 -5.70
C CYS A 59 -18.04 -6.10 -5.96
N LEU A 60 -16.87 -6.52 -6.44
CA LEU A 60 -16.38 -7.86 -6.15
C LEU A 60 -15.70 -7.81 -4.78
N LEU A 61 -16.33 -8.45 -3.80
CA LEU A 61 -15.93 -8.40 -2.40
C LEU A 61 -14.97 -9.55 -2.07
N PHE A 62 -14.04 -9.27 -1.16
CA PHE A 62 -13.06 -10.24 -0.68
C PHE A 62 -13.01 -10.23 0.84
N ASN A 63 -13.40 -11.33 1.46
CA ASN A 63 -13.30 -11.53 2.90
C ASN A 63 -11.91 -12.09 3.26
N LYS A 64 -11.06 -11.24 3.86
CA LYS A 64 -9.69 -11.60 4.31
C LYS A 64 -8.87 -12.32 3.23
N PRO A 65 -8.70 -11.72 2.02
CA PRO A 65 -7.95 -12.34 0.94
C PRO A 65 -6.48 -12.52 1.32
N THR A 66 -5.86 -13.53 0.73
CA THR A 66 -4.43 -13.84 0.87
C THR A 66 -3.68 -13.63 -0.44
N HIS A 67 -2.36 -13.86 -0.43
CA HIS A 67 -1.55 -13.80 -1.66
C HIS A 67 -1.98 -14.81 -2.73
N TYR A 68 -2.75 -15.85 -2.39
CA TYR A 68 -3.33 -16.80 -3.35
C TYR A 68 -4.46 -16.19 -4.17
N ASN A 69 -5.10 -15.15 -3.65
CA ASN A 69 -6.14 -14.41 -4.35
C ASN A 69 -5.56 -13.36 -5.32
N ASN A 70 -4.24 -13.12 -5.30
CA ASN A 70 -3.62 -12.19 -6.25
C ASN A 70 -3.80 -12.70 -7.69
N GLY A 71 -4.01 -11.78 -8.63
CA GLY A 71 -4.16 -12.13 -10.04
C GLY A 71 -4.85 -11.05 -10.86
N ASN A 72 -5.17 -11.40 -12.10
CA ASN A 72 -5.94 -10.54 -12.99
C ASN A 72 -7.43 -10.84 -12.82
N TYR A 73 -8.23 -9.82 -12.53
CA TYR A 73 -9.67 -9.89 -12.40
C TYR A 73 -10.32 -9.17 -13.57
N THR A 74 -11.15 -9.87 -14.34
CA THR A 74 -11.84 -9.32 -15.50
C THR A 74 -13.34 -9.35 -15.27
N ILE A 75 -14.00 -8.19 -15.29
CA ILE A 75 -15.46 -8.15 -15.37
C ILE A 75 -15.88 -8.28 -16.82
N VAL A 76 -16.91 -9.08 -17.07
CA VAL A 76 -17.51 -9.27 -18.40
C VAL A 76 -19.00 -8.96 -18.30
N ALA A 77 -19.44 -8.03 -19.13
CA ALA A 77 -20.83 -7.60 -19.23
C ALA A 77 -21.37 -7.97 -20.61
N THR A 78 -22.47 -8.72 -20.66
CA THR A 78 -23.04 -9.23 -21.92
C THR A 78 -24.54 -9.01 -21.97
N ASN A 79 -25.04 -8.48 -23.08
CA ASN A 79 -26.46 -8.41 -23.40
C ASN A 79 -26.70 -8.85 -24.86
N GLN A 80 -27.93 -8.72 -25.35
CA GLN A 80 -28.28 -9.13 -26.72
C GLN A 80 -27.62 -8.28 -27.81
N LEU A 81 -27.10 -7.09 -27.47
CA LEU A 81 -26.47 -6.17 -28.42
C LEU A 81 -24.95 -6.35 -28.48
N GLY A 82 -24.34 -6.99 -27.48
CA GLY A 82 -22.90 -7.25 -27.48
C GLY A 82 -22.33 -7.59 -26.11
N SER A 83 -21.00 -7.48 -26.03
CA SER A 83 -20.23 -7.74 -24.81
C SER A 83 -19.12 -6.70 -24.62
N ALA A 84 -18.89 -6.31 -23.38
CA ALA A 84 -17.76 -5.50 -22.95
C ALA A 84 -17.01 -6.20 -21.81
N ASN A 85 -15.70 -5.92 -21.68
CA ASN A 85 -14.91 -6.42 -20.57
C ASN A 85 -13.83 -5.43 -20.15
N GLN A 86 -13.41 -5.52 -18.89
CA GLN A 86 -12.30 -4.74 -18.36
C GLN A 86 -11.54 -5.54 -17.31
N THR A 87 -10.21 -5.46 -17.35
CA THR A 87 -9.32 -6.23 -16.46
C THR A 87 -8.53 -5.30 -15.56
N ILE A 88 -8.43 -5.67 -14.29
CA ILE A 88 -7.51 -5.06 -13.32
C ILE A 88 -6.63 -6.11 -12.65
N LYS A 89 -5.52 -5.67 -12.06
CA LYS A 89 -4.65 -6.55 -11.26
C LYS A 89 -4.98 -6.41 -9.77
N GLY A 90 -5.56 -7.46 -9.19
CA GLY A 90 -5.78 -7.57 -7.75
C GLY A 90 -4.50 -8.01 -7.04
N HIS A 91 -4.03 -7.21 -6.08
CA HIS A 91 -2.91 -7.53 -5.21
C HIS A 91 -3.30 -7.25 -3.76
N PHE A 92 -3.46 -8.31 -2.98
CA PHE A 92 -3.99 -8.27 -1.62
C PHE A 92 -2.88 -8.39 -0.57
N LEU A 93 -2.10 -9.47 -0.61
CA LEU A 93 -0.96 -9.69 0.27
C LEU A 93 0.28 -10.12 -0.51
N GLU A 94 1.46 -9.79 0.01
CA GLU A 94 2.72 -10.32 -0.48
C GLU A 94 2.86 -11.82 -0.13
N LYS A 95 3.61 -12.56 -0.95
CA LYS A 95 3.94 -13.95 -0.62
C LYS A 95 4.93 -13.95 0.55
N PRO A 96 4.63 -14.65 1.67
CA PRO A 96 5.47 -14.61 2.87
C PRO A 96 6.92 -15.10 2.64
N PHE A 97 7.17 -15.85 1.56
CA PHE A 97 8.52 -16.25 1.15
C PHE A 97 8.64 -16.18 -0.38
N PRO A 98 9.20 -15.09 -0.95
CA PRO A 98 9.34 -14.95 -2.40
C PRO A 98 10.47 -15.84 -2.93
N GLY A 99 10.20 -17.14 -3.11
CA GLY A 99 10.92 -18.08 -4.00
C GLY A 99 12.45 -18.17 -3.92
N ARG A 100 13.13 -17.49 -2.98
CA ARG A 100 14.57 -17.58 -2.80
C ARG A 100 14.87 -18.79 -1.92
N MET A 101 15.07 -19.90 -2.63
CA MET A 101 16.13 -20.88 -2.37
C MET A 101 16.12 -21.51 -0.96
N PHE A 102 15.60 -22.74 -0.88
CA PHE A 102 16.01 -23.76 0.09
C PHE A 102 17.53 -24.05 -0.06
N ASN A 103 18.41 -23.10 0.26
CA ASN A 103 19.85 -23.31 0.46
C ASN A 103 20.46 -22.32 1.48
N ALA A 104 19.65 -21.51 2.14
CA ALA A 104 20.11 -20.82 3.34
C ALA A 104 19.64 -21.61 4.55
N VAL A 105 20.55 -22.41 5.12
CA VAL A 105 20.49 -22.78 6.53
C VAL A 105 20.48 -21.45 7.29
N PHE A 106 19.31 -20.95 7.64
CA PHE A 106 19.20 -19.82 8.55
C PHE A 106 19.24 -20.39 9.97
N PRO A 107 20.28 -20.11 10.79
CA PRO A 107 20.10 -20.21 12.23
C PRO A 107 19.09 -19.12 12.60
N ILE A 108 18.06 -19.49 13.36
CA ILE A 108 17.02 -18.59 13.88
C ILE A 108 17.69 -17.43 14.65
N PRO A 109 17.26 -16.16 14.44
CA PRO A 109 17.22 -15.22 15.56
C PRO A 109 15.99 -14.30 15.51
N THR A 110 15.11 -14.47 16.51
CA THR A 110 14.33 -13.46 17.26
C THR A 110 13.44 -12.40 16.55
N PRO A 111 12.37 -11.93 17.21
CA PRO A 111 11.25 -11.24 16.55
C PRO A 111 11.61 -9.80 16.21
N LYS A 112 11.47 -9.43 14.94
CA LYS A 112 11.59 -8.04 14.49
C LYS A 112 10.28 -7.31 14.72
N PHE A 113 10.22 -6.54 15.81
CA PHE A 113 9.27 -5.44 15.93
C PHE A 113 9.68 -4.32 14.96
N LEU A 114 8.70 -3.80 14.21
CA LEU A 114 8.75 -2.63 13.31
C LEU A 114 9.65 -2.77 12.05
N CYS A 115 9.06 -3.25 10.95
CA CYS A 115 9.55 -2.99 9.61
C CYS A 115 9.30 -1.51 9.25
N LEU A 116 10.26 -0.64 9.54
CA LEU A 116 10.33 0.68 8.92
C LEU A 116 11.04 0.52 7.57
N ASP A 117 10.36 0.89 6.49
CA ASP A 117 10.80 0.70 5.10
C ASP A 117 12.28 1.04 4.87
N SER A 118 12.97 0.17 4.12
CA SER A 118 14.38 0.32 3.74
C SER A 118 14.66 1.65 3.04
N ASN A 119 13.68 2.16 2.31
CA ASN A 119 13.77 3.44 1.62
C ASN A 119 13.89 4.59 2.64
N THR A 120 13.05 4.59 3.67
CA THR A 120 13.02 5.62 4.71
C THR A 120 14.32 5.64 5.51
N PHE A 121 14.90 4.48 5.83
CA PHE A 121 16.21 4.40 6.47
C PHE A 121 17.34 4.95 5.60
N SER A 122 17.39 4.60 4.31
CA SER A 122 18.40 5.15 3.41
C SER A 122 18.27 6.66 3.23
N PHE A 123 17.04 7.19 3.11
CA PHE A 123 16.81 8.63 3.03
C PHE A 123 17.23 9.35 4.30
N GLN A 124 16.86 8.83 5.47
CA GLN A 124 17.20 9.45 6.76
C GLN A 124 18.72 9.44 7.03
N VAL A 125 19.41 8.34 6.70
CA VAL A 125 20.87 8.25 6.83
C VAL A 125 21.57 9.23 5.88
N SER A 126 21.10 9.37 4.64
CA SER A 126 21.67 10.33 3.68
C SER A 126 21.51 11.79 4.13
N ILE A 127 20.37 12.13 4.73
CA ILE A 127 20.12 13.48 5.28
C ILE A 127 21.07 13.75 6.46
N ALA A 128 21.23 12.79 7.38
CA ALA A 128 22.11 12.94 8.54
C ALA A 128 23.59 13.14 8.14
N VAL A 129 24.09 12.36 7.17
CA VAL A 129 25.46 12.50 6.66
C VAL A 129 25.67 13.86 5.98
N GLY A 130 24.68 14.33 5.21
CA GLY A 130 24.72 15.65 4.58
C GLY A 130 24.78 16.80 5.58
N LEU A 131 23.96 16.74 6.64
CA LEU A 131 23.96 17.75 7.70
C LEU A 131 25.28 17.78 8.48
N ALA A 132 25.84 16.62 8.79
CA ALA A 132 27.11 16.51 9.50
C ALA A 132 28.27 17.10 8.67
N ALA A 133 28.34 16.77 7.38
CA ALA A 133 29.35 17.33 6.48
C ALA A 133 29.24 18.86 6.38
N PHE A 134 28.02 19.39 6.23
CA PHE A 134 27.79 20.83 6.17
C PHE A 134 28.20 21.55 7.46
N ALA A 135 27.84 20.99 8.63
CA ALA A 135 28.25 21.52 9.93
C ALA A 135 29.79 21.53 10.08
N CYS A 136 30.47 20.45 9.67
CA CYS A 136 31.93 20.40 9.69
C CYS A 136 32.57 21.49 8.82
N VAL A 137 32.05 21.73 7.62
CA VAL A 137 32.56 22.80 6.74
C VAL A 137 32.37 24.17 7.37
N LEU A 138 31.19 24.45 7.95
CA LEU A 138 30.94 25.71 8.65
C LEU A 138 31.89 25.93 9.82
N LEU A 139 32.14 24.90 10.63
CA LEU A 139 33.08 24.99 11.75
C LEU A 139 34.51 25.25 11.29
N VAL A 140 34.95 24.62 10.21
CA VAL A 140 36.29 24.87 9.63
C VAL A 140 36.39 26.29 9.10
N VAL A 141 35.38 26.79 8.39
CA VAL A 141 35.34 28.18 7.91
C VAL A 141 35.37 29.16 9.08
N LEU A 142 34.57 28.92 10.13
CA LEU A 142 34.56 29.75 11.33
C LEU A 142 35.91 29.73 12.04
N PHE A 143 36.55 28.57 12.16
CA PHE A 143 37.88 28.44 12.74
C PHE A 143 38.93 29.22 11.94
N ILE A 144 38.87 29.16 10.60
CA ILE A 144 39.73 29.98 9.72
C ILE A 144 39.43 31.46 9.92
N MET A 145 38.16 31.86 10.03
CA MET A 145 37.78 33.26 10.26
C MET A 145 38.27 33.75 11.63
N ILE A 146 38.15 32.97 12.69
CA ILE A 146 38.66 33.31 14.03
C ILE A 146 40.18 33.43 13.99
N ASN A 147 40.89 32.50 13.35
CA ASN A 147 42.35 32.55 13.28
C ASN A 147 42.87 33.68 12.38
N LYS A 148 42.14 34.05 11.32
CA LYS A 148 42.51 35.09 10.34
C LYS A 148 42.10 36.49 10.79
N TYR A 149 40.93 36.65 11.42
CA TYR A 149 40.37 37.94 11.83
C TYR A 149 40.49 38.21 13.34
N GLY A 150 40.54 37.19 14.20
CA GLY A 150 40.75 37.34 15.65
C GLY A 150 42.13 37.89 16.01
N ARG A 151 43.15 37.70 15.15
CA ARG A 151 44.47 38.31 15.31
C ARG A 151 44.55 39.81 14.97
N ARG A 152 43.45 40.43 14.50
CA ARG A 152 43.38 41.88 14.23
C ARG A 152 42.44 42.65 15.17
N SER A 153 41.97 42.05 16.26
CA SER A 153 41.31 42.81 17.34
C SER A 153 42.35 43.42 18.28
N LYS A 154 42.93 44.55 17.85
CA LYS A 154 43.80 45.39 18.69
C LYS A 154 42.93 46.52 19.26
N PHE A 155 42.05 46.21 20.22
CA PHE A 155 41.48 47.24 21.07
C PHE A 155 42.58 47.74 22.01
N GLY A 156 43.17 48.87 21.66
CA GLY A 156 44.06 49.61 22.55
C GLY A 156 43.25 50.18 23.72
N MET A 157 43.31 49.53 24.87
CA MET A 157 43.10 50.19 26.16
C MET A 157 44.42 50.86 26.55
N LYS A 158 44.50 52.19 26.40
CA LYS A 158 45.49 53.01 27.12
C LYS A 158 44.82 53.47 28.42
N GLY A 159 45.52 53.25 29.54
CA GLY A 159 45.20 53.85 30.83
C GLY A 159 45.58 55.32 30.90
#